data_AF-A0A366XB67-F1
#
_entry.id   AF-A0A366XB67-F1
#
_cell.length_a   1.000
_cell.length_b   1.000
_cell.length_c   1.000
_cell.angle_alpha   90.00
_cell.angle_beta   90.00
_cell.angle_gamma   90.00
#
_symmetry.space_group_name_H-M   'P 1'
#
loop_
_entity.id
_entity.type
_entity.pdbx_description
1 polymer ?
#
loop_
_entity_poly.entity_id
_entity_poly.type
_entity_poly.pdbx_seq_one_letter_code
_entity_poly.pdbx_strand_id
1 'polypeptide(L)'
;MALRSIRSTVTFPRPFTLSGYSDELPAGEYEVLVEEELIETLSFTEYRRTAIFLTINGKWRSLGRTEMRPISWTDLDTALGHGIQYDT
;
A
#
# COMPACT_ATOMS: atom_id res chain seq x y z
N MET A 1 17.10 8.34 14.22
CA MET A 1 16.25 7.87 13.10
C MET A 1 14.96 7.36 13.71
N ALA A 2 13.88 8.11 13.59
CA ALA A 2 12.56 7.66 14.03
C ALA A 2 11.77 7.20 12.81
N LEU A 3 11.46 5.90 12.74
CA LEU A 3 10.58 5.32 11.73
C LEU A 3 9.21 5.12 12.36
N ARG A 4 8.17 5.59 11.70
CA ARG A 4 6.78 5.39 12.09
C ARG A 4 6.10 4.53 11.05
N SER A 5 5.59 3.38 11.48
CA SER A 5 4.76 2.54 10.63
C SER A 5 3.27 2.76 10.94
N ILE A 6 2.49 3.11 9.92
CA ILE A 6 1.05 3.33 9.99
C ILE A 6 0.36 2.17 9.31
N ARG A 7 -0.53 1.48 10.05
CA ARG A 7 -1.37 0.41 9.50
C ARG A 7 -2.77 0.95 9.26
N SER A 8 -3.35 0.64 8.11
CA SER A 8 -4.71 1.03 7.76
C SER A 8 -5.38 -0.07 6.96
N THR A 9 -6.65 -0.33 7.24
CA THR A 9 -7.43 -1.32 6.49
C THR A 9 -8.18 -0.61 5.38
N VAL A 10 -7.98 -1.06 4.15
CA VAL A 10 -8.57 -0.50 2.94
C VAL A 10 -9.43 -1.56 2.27
N THR A 11 -10.63 -1.19 1.85
CA THR A 11 -11.54 -2.08 1.11
C THR A 11 -11.46 -1.75 -0.37
N PHE A 12 -11.01 -2.72 -1.18
CA PHE A 12 -10.98 -2.62 -2.63
C PHE A 12 -12.30 -3.14 -3.20
N PRO A 13 -13.07 -2.30 -3.92
CA PRO A 13 -14.40 -2.68 -4.41
C PRO A 13 -14.36 -3.64 -5.61
N ARG A 14 -13.21 -3.77 -6.27
CA ARG A 14 -13.01 -4.57 -7.48
C ARG A 14 -11.68 -5.32 -7.42
N PRO A 15 -11.54 -6.43 -8.16
CA PRO A 15 -10.24 -7.04 -8.37
C PRO A 15 -9.27 -6.02 -9.00
N PHE A 16 -8.00 -6.08 -8.59
CA PHE A 16 -6.97 -5.16 -9.03
C PHE A 16 -5.64 -5.89 -9.20
N THR A 17 -4.78 -5.34 -10.04
CA THR A 17 -3.41 -5.80 -10.23
C THR A 17 -2.45 -4.78 -9.64
N LEU A 18 -1.28 -5.25 -9.23
CA LEU A 18 -0.22 -4.40 -8.71
C LEU A 18 0.90 -4.32 -9.76
N SER A 19 1.41 -3.11 -10.00
CA SER A 19 2.54 -2.90 -10.90
C SER A 19 3.74 -3.73 -10.44
N GLY A 20 4.29 -4.54 -11.35
CA GLY A 20 5.39 -5.48 -11.04
C GLY A 20 4.94 -6.86 -10.56
N TYR A 21 3.63 -7.11 -10.42
CA TYR A 21 3.07 -8.42 -10.13
C TYR A 21 2.08 -8.84 -11.22
N SER A 22 2.24 -10.05 -11.74
CA SER A 22 1.30 -10.63 -12.71
C SER A 22 0.06 -11.26 -12.06
N ASP A 23 -0.01 -11.28 -10.73
CA ASP A 23 -1.16 -11.79 -9.98
C ASP A 23 -2.28 -10.74 -9.92
N GLU A 24 -3.51 -11.14 -10.23
CA GLU A 24 -4.70 -10.35 -9.90
C GLU A 24 -5.16 -10.66 -8.47
N LEU A 25 -5.34 -9.61 -7.69
CA LEU A 25 -5.86 -9.66 -6.34
C LEU A 25 -7.37 -9.38 -6.37
N PRO A 26 -8.18 -10.13 -5.62
CA PRO A 26 -9.63 -9.94 -5.60
C PRO A 26 -10.03 -8.66 -4.89
N ALA A 27 -11.27 -8.24 -5.13
CA ALA A 27 -11.96 -7.28 -4.27
C ALA A 27 -12.03 -7.79 -2.83
N GLY A 28 -11.85 -6.90 -1.86
CA GLY A 28 -11.91 -7.25 -0.44
C GLY A 28 -11.18 -6.27 0.46
N GLU A 29 -11.09 -6.64 1.74
CA GLU A 29 -10.35 -5.88 2.75
C GLU A 29 -8.89 -6.30 2.78
N TYR A 30 -7.99 -5.33 2.72
CA TYR A 30 -6.55 -5.52 2.80
C TYR A 30 -5.95 -4.55 3.80
N GLU A 31 -4.89 -4.97 4.46
CA GLU A 31 -4.14 -4.09 5.35
C GLU A 31 -3.01 -3.44 4.55
N VAL A 32 -2.95 -2.12 4.60
CA VAL A 32 -1.88 -1.30 4.02
C VAL A 32 -1.00 -0.82 5.16
N LEU A 33 0.30 -1.04 5.04
CA LEU A 33 1.33 -0.54 5.93
C LEU A 33 2.09 0.57 5.22
N VAL A 34 2.03 1.79 5.74
CA VAL A 34 2.82 2.92 5.26
C VAL A 34 3.95 3.16 6.24
N GLU A 35 5.18 3.17 5.75
CA GLU A 35 6.35 3.53 6.53
C GLU A 35 6.72 4.99 6.26
N GLU A 36 6.72 5.77 7.33
CA GLU A 36 7.09 7.19 7.34
C GLU A 36 8.37 7.35 8.13
N GLU A 37 9.39 7.91 7.50
CA GLU A 37 10.62 8.29 8.18
C GLU A 37 10.50 9.73 8.67
N LEU A 38 10.83 9.93 9.94
CA LEU A 38 11.00 11.26 10.51
C LEU A 38 12.31 11.85 10.01
N ILE A 39 12.19 12.88 9.18
CA ILE A 39 13.29 13.70 8.75
C ILE A 39 13.37 14.88 9.72
N GLU A 40 14.32 14.79 10.65
CA GLU A 40 14.67 15.87 11.56
C GLU A 40 15.74 16.74 10.91
N THR A 41 15.32 17.85 10.32
CA THR A 41 16.22 18.89 9.84
C THR A 41 16.31 19.99 10.90
N LEU A 42 17.41 20.75 10.92
CA LEU A 42 17.68 21.84 11.88
C LEU A 42 16.56 22.89 12.02
N SER A 43 15.59 22.93 11.11
CA SER A 43 14.47 23.87 11.13
C SER A 43 13.08 23.21 11.14
N PHE A 44 12.95 21.93 10.77
CA PHE A 44 11.65 21.27 10.62
C PHE A 44 11.73 19.77 10.90
N THR A 45 10.62 19.27 11.44
CA THR A 45 10.35 17.85 11.63
C THR A 45 9.31 17.46 10.59
N GLU A 46 9.73 16.72 9.55
CA GLU A 46 8.83 16.28 8.48
C GLU A 46 8.74 14.76 8.42
N TYR A 47 7.58 14.23 8.08
CA TYR A 47 7.39 12.80 7.87
C TYR A 47 7.39 12.52 6.37
N ARG A 48 8.41 11.82 5.89
CA ARG A 48 8.49 11.39 4.49
C ARG A 48 8.06 9.93 4.40
N ARG A 49 7.03 9.65 3.60
CA ARG A 49 6.69 8.27 3.22
C ARG A 49 7.85 7.66 2.46
N THR A 50 8.41 6.57 2.97
CA THR A 50 9.55 5.87 2.38
C THR A 50 9.11 4.60 1.67
N ALA A 51 8.10 3.91 2.20
CA ALA A 51 7.60 2.66 1.62
C ALA A 51 6.11 2.45 1.94
N ILE A 52 5.45 1.69 1.06
CA ILE A 52 4.08 1.24 1.25
C ILE A 52 4.04 -0.27 0.98
N PHE A 53 3.42 -1.01 1.88
CA PHE A 53 3.26 -2.46 1.77
C PHE A 53 1.79 -2.84 1.84
N LEU A 54 1.39 -3.74 0.96
CA LEU A 54 0.09 -4.39 1.00
C LEU A 54 0.22 -5.76 1.63
N THR A 55 -0.57 -6.00 2.67
CA THR A 55 -0.68 -7.29 3.32
C THR A 55 -1.81 -8.08 2.70
N ILE A 56 -1.45 -9.15 1.99
CA ILE A 56 -2.37 -10.10 1.39
C ILE A 56 -2.55 -11.25 2.37
N ASN A 57 -3.72 -11.29 3.00
CA ASN A 57 -4.05 -12.38 3.92
C ASN A 57 -4.38 -13.65 3.12
N GLY A 58 -3.78 -14.77 3.51
CA GLY A 58 -3.96 -16.09 2.87
C GLY A 58 -5.38 -16.67 2.95
N LYS A 59 -6.39 -15.88 3.32
CA LYS A 59 -7.79 -16.25 3.10
C LYS A 59 -8.10 -16.38 1.61
N TRP A 60 -7.36 -15.68 0.75
CA TRP A 60 -7.57 -15.74 -0.70
C TRP A 60 -6.63 -16.69 -1.45
N ARG A 61 -5.36 -16.78 -1.02
CA ARG A 61 -4.40 -17.75 -1.55
C ARG A 61 -4.40 -18.96 -0.63
N SER A 62 -4.69 -20.14 -1.15
CA SER A 62 -4.95 -21.43 -0.46
C SER A 62 -3.88 -21.95 0.52
N LEU A 63 -2.90 -21.15 0.93
CA LEU A 63 -1.74 -21.53 1.71
C LEU A 63 -1.65 -20.87 3.10
N GLY A 64 -2.67 -20.13 3.55
CA GLY A 64 -2.72 -19.58 4.92
C GLY A 64 -1.56 -18.64 5.29
N ARG A 65 -0.77 -18.21 4.30
CA ARG A 65 0.40 -17.35 4.49
C ARG A 65 0.00 -15.91 4.21
N THR A 66 0.23 -15.05 5.19
CA THR A 66 0.17 -13.61 5.00
C THR A 66 1.41 -13.17 4.22
N GLU A 67 1.20 -12.53 3.07
CA GLU A 67 2.25 -12.04 2.19
C GLU A 67 2.24 -10.50 2.21
N MET A 68 3.37 -9.88 2.53
CA MET A 68 3.54 -8.42 2.40
C MET A 68 4.22 -8.10 1.09
N ARG A 69 3.60 -7.27 0.25
CA ARG A 69 4.14 -6.82 -1.03
C ARG A 69 4.42 -5.33 -1.01
N PRO A 70 5.62 -4.86 -1.38
CA PRO A 70 5.84 -3.44 -1.63
C PRO A 70 4.97 -2.99 -2.81
N ILE A 71 4.30 -1.86 -2.66
CA ILE A 71 3.44 -1.26 -3.68
C ILE A 71 3.67 0.24 -3.77
N SER A 72 3.28 0.85 -4.89
CA SER A 72 3.31 2.31 -5.03
C SER A 72 1.98 2.96 -4.64
N TRP A 73 2.00 4.28 -4.42
CA TRP A 73 0.77 5.04 -4.18
C TRP A 73 -0.18 4.99 -5.40
N THR A 74 0.37 4.98 -6.60
CA THR A 74 -0.39 4.87 -7.85
C THR A 74 -1.15 3.54 -7.92
N ASP A 75 -0.54 2.45 -7.46
CA ASP A 75 -1.22 1.15 -7.39
C ASP A 75 -2.41 1.18 -6.43
N LEU A 76 -2.26 1.79 -5.25
CA LEU A 76 -3.36 1.96 -4.29
C LEU A 76 -4.50 2.78 -4.88
N ASP A 77 -4.17 3.92 -5.46
CA ASP A 77 -5.14 4.85 -6.02
C ASP A 77 -5.92 4.23 -7.18
N THR A 78 -5.20 3.53 -8.07
CA THR A 78 -5.79 2.77 -9.17
C THR A 78 -6.70 1.65 -8.66
N ALA A 79 -6.23 0.88 -7.68
CA ALA A 79 -6.99 -0.23 -7.11
C ALA A 79 -8.24 0.25 -6.34
N LEU A 80 -8.16 1.41 -5.68
CA LEU A 80 -9.30 2.07 -5.03
C LEU A 80 -10.31 2.64 -6.03
N GLY A 81 -9.96 2.70 -7.31
CA GLY A 81 -10.77 3.34 -8.35
C GLY A 81 -10.75 4.87 -8.26
N HIS A 82 -9.81 5.43 -7.49
CA HIS A 82 -9.58 6.87 -7.39
C HIS A 82 -8.69 7.42 -8.50
N GLY A 83 -8.26 6.53 -9.43
CA GLY A 83 -7.36 6.79 -10.56
C GLY A 83 -7.25 8.26 -10.89
N ILE A 84 -6.27 8.94 -10.29
CA ILE A 84 -5.99 10.32 -10.60
C ILE A 84 -5.54 10.34 -12.05
N GLN A 85 -6.45 10.78 -12.92
CA GLN A 85 -6.17 11.03 -14.31
C GLN A 85 -5.16 12.18 -14.33
N TYR A 86 -3.88 11.84 -14.43
CA TYR A 86 -2.87 12.80 -14.85
C TYR A 86 -3.21 13.16 -16.30
N ASP A 87 -4.09 14.14 -16.44
CA ASP A 87 -4.30 14.88 -17.68
C ASP A 87 -2.96 15.53 -18.04
N THR A 88 -2.42 15.18 -19.20
CA THR A 88 -1.21 15.76 -19.80
C THR A 88 -1.64 16.67 -20.94
#